data_AF-A0A0N0D1A5-F1
#
_entry.id   AF-A0A0N0D1A5-F1
#
_cell.length_a   1.000
_cell.length_b   1.000
_cell.length_c   1.000
_cell.angle_alpha   90.00
_cell.angle_beta   90.00
_cell.angle_gamma   90.00
#
_symmetry.space_group_name_H-M   'P 1'
#
loop_
_entity.id
_entity.type
_entity.pdbx_description
1 polymer ?
#
loop_
_entity_poly.entity_id
_entity_poly.type
_entity_poly.pdbx_seq_one_letter_code
_entity_poly.pdbx_strand_id
1 'polypeptide(L)'
;MIGLQETTKGSFKNCINAIRKRLLDDLEQSCYQCYSLNAKDRKKVQLTYKENRSYERLIAWLENPVRPHKDWKLNLKDLIKERAYTLTNRLVILMQLESRGLRKVKLISQGIEKSAFRTEQEFFVALVQGDDQGFAFILQQVWDQLALELPALFEYNEIHECVPIPGPTLLWLIQKLNMKDLQEAWKDDTTLGWLYQYWNDPDRKAVDAKLNTTSGKVEKGEEGPVSGCGSLGLWGI
;
A
#
# COMPACT_ATOMS: atom_id res chain seq x y z
N MET A 1 -9.29 27.30 -8.09
CA MET A 1 -9.33 25.82 -8.05
C MET A 1 -10.70 25.41 -7.54
N ILE A 2 -11.49 24.76 -8.39
CA ILE A 2 -12.74 24.12 -7.96
C ILE A 2 -12.30 22.78 -7.38
N GLY A 3 -12.43 22.59 -6.07
CA GLY A 3 -12.07 21.33 -5.43
C GLY A 3 -13.01 20.19 -5.84
N LEU A 4 -12.62 18.97 -5.47
CA LEU A 4 -13.32 17.75 -5.85
C LEU A 4 -14.82 17.82 -5.54
N GLN A 5 -15.67 17.51 -6.53
CA GLN A 5 -17.12 17.47 -6.35
C GLN A 5 -17.51 16.49 -5.24
N GLU A 6 -18.55 16.81 -4.47
CA GLU A 6 -18.96 16.03 -3.30
C GLU A 6 -19.36 14.58 -3.66
N THR A 7 -19.94 14.38 -4.85
CA THR A 7 -20.26 13.05 -5.40
C THR A 7 -19.00 12.23 -5.65
N THR A 8 -18.04 12.77 -6.41
CA THR A 8 -16.74 12.15 -6.70
C THR A 8 -15.96 11.87 -5.42
N LYS A 9 -16.01 12.79 -4.45
CA LYS A 9 -15.40 12.65 -3.14
C LYS A 9 -15.99 11.49 -2.32
N GLY A 10 -17.32 11.35 -2.33
CA GLY A 10 -18.02 10.21 -1.74
C GLY A 10 -17.62 8.88 -2.37
N SER A 11 -17.59 8.82 -3.71
CA SER A 11 -17.10 7.66 -4.46
C SER A 11 -15.64 7.33 -4.14
N PHE A 12 -14.78 8.34 -4.07
CA PHE A 12 -13.36 8.16 -3.75
C PHE A 12 -13.17 7.63 -2.33
N LYS A 13 -13.89 8.19 -1.35
CA LYS A 13 -13.88 7.67 0.03
C LYS A 13 -14.29 6.20 0.10
N ASN A 14 -15.36 5.82 -0.57
CA ASN A 14 -15.82 4.42 -0.62
C ASN A 14 -14.80 3.51 -1.30
N CYS A 15 -14.17 3.99 -2.38
CA CYS A 15 -13.09 3.29 -3.07
C CYS A 15 -11.90 3.03 -2.14
N ILE A 16 -11.37 4.07 -1.48
CA ILE A 16 -10.22 3.95 -0.57
C ILE A 16 -10.53 3.03 0.63
N ASN A 17 -11.74 3.12 1.20
CA ASN A 17 -12.15 2.22 2.28
C ASN A 17 -12.19 0.76 1.84
N ALA A 18 -12.71 0.48 0.63
CA ALA A 18 -12.73 -0.86 0.08
C ALA A 18 -11.32 -1.38 -0.22
N ILE A 19 -10.46 -0.55 -0.82
CA ILE A 19 -9.05 -0.85 -1.10
C ILE A 19 -8.32 -1.19 0.18
N ARG A 20 -8.39 -0.32 1.20
CA ARG A 20 -7.72 -0.56 2.48
C ARG A 20 -8.16 -1.88 3.08
N LYS A 21 -9.47 -2.11 3.22
CA LYS A 21 -9.99 -3.35 3.81
C LYS A 21 -9.41 -4.58 3.10
N ARG A 22 -9.55 -4.64 1.77
CA ARG A 22 -9.10 -5.79 1.00
C ARG A 22 -7.59 -5.96 1.02
N LEU A 23 -6.81 -4.88 0.90
CA LEU A 23 -5.36 -4.99 0.93
C LEU A 23 -4.84 -5.49 2.28
N LEU A 24 -5.39 -5.01 3.39
CA LEU A 24 -4.95 -5.48 4.71
C LEU A 24 -5.20 -6.99 4.88
N ASP A 25 -6.38 -7.46 4.47
CA ASP A 25 -6.74 -8.87 4.56
C ASP A 25 -5.90 -9.74 3.59
N ASP A 26 -5.84 -9.37 2.30
CA ASP A 26 -5.18 -10.15 1.25
C ASP A 26 -3.66 -10.22 1.44
N LEU A 27 -3.02 -9.11 1.85
CA LEU A 27 -1.57 -9.09 2.10
C LEU A 27 -1.18 -9.88 3.35
N GLU A 28 -1.99 -9.82 4.41
CA GLU A 28 -1.78 -10.66 5.59
C GLU A 28 -1.87 -12.14 5.19
N GLN A 29 -2.96 -12.53 4.53
CA GLN A 29 -3.14 -13.90 4.07
C GLN A 29 -2.00 -14.36 3.15
N SER A 30 -1.54 -13.51 2.24
CA SER A 30 -0.44 -13.83 1.33
C SER A 30 0.86 -14.11 2.07
N CYS A 31 1.21 -13.34 3.11
CA CYS A 31 2.36 -13.63 3.97
C CYS A 31 2.25 -15.01 4.63
N TYR A 32 1.10 -15.33 5.22
CA TYR A 32 0.89 -16.62 5.88
C TYR A 32 0.97 -17.79 4.90
N GLN A 33 0.46 -17.62 3.68
CA GLN A 33 0.48 -18.65 2.64
C GLN A 33 1.88 -18.82 2.03
N CYS A 34 2.48 -17.74 1.54
CA CYS A 34 3.79 -17.75 0.86
C CYS A 34 4.88 -18.31 1.78
N TYR A 35 4.90 -17.90 3.05
CA TYR A 35 5.95 -18.31 3.98
C TYR A 35 5.54 -19.42 4.92
N SER A 36 4.31 -19.95 4.82
CA SER A 36 3.78 -20.95 5.75
C SER A 36 3.98 -20.55 7.22
N LEU A 37 3.62 -19.32 7.59
CA LEU A 37 3.93 -18.75 8.92
C LEU A 37 3.24 -19.49 10.09
N ASN A 38 2.20 -20.28 9.81
CA ASN A 38 1.52 -21.14 10.79
C ASN A 38 2.12 -22.57 10.89
N ALA A 39 3.17 -22.88 10.13
CA ALA A 39 3.77 -24.21 10.14
C ALA A 39 4.35 -24.55 11.52
N LYS A 40 3.86 -25.65 12.13
CA LYS A 40 4.36 -26.16 13.41
C LYS A 40 5.76 -26.75 13.32
N ASP A 41 6.07 -27.38 12.18
CA ASP A 41 7.36 -28.00 11.90
C ASP A 41 8.03 -27.30 10.71
N ARG A 42 8.87 -26.31 11.03
CA ARG A 42 9.53 -25.47 10.01
C ARG A 42 10.42 -26.27 9.07
N LYS A 43 10.99 -27.40 9.52
CA LYS A 43 11.90 -28.24 8.72
C LYS A 43 11.22 -28.88 7.51
N LYS A 44 9.89 -28.94 7.51
CA LYS A 44 9.08 -29.49 6.40
C LYS A 44 8.63 -28.43 5.39
N VAL A 45 8.80 -27.15 5.70
CA VAL A 45 8.41 -26.07 4.79
C VAL A 45 9.42 -26.02 3.64
N GLN A 46 8.93 -26.19 2.43
CA GLN A 46 9.72 -26.08 1.21
C GLN A 46 9.43 -24.71 0.58
N LEU A 47 10.43 -23.84 0.56
CA LEU A 47 10.38 -22.54 -0.09
C LEU A 47 11.32 -22.55 -1.28
N THR A 48 10.96 -21.84 -2.35
CA THR A 48 11.93 -21.49 -3.39
C THR A 48 13.06 -20.65 -2.79
N TYR A 49 14.20 -20.57 -3.49
CA TYR A 49 15.32 -19.74 -3.02
C TYR A 49 14.89 -18.28 -2.76
N LYS A 50 14.09 -17.70 -3.66
CA LYS A 50 13.59 -16.32 -3.54
C LYS A 50 12.70 -16.16 -2.31
N GLU A 51 11.73 -17.06 -2.12
CA GLU A 51 10.83 -17.03 -0.96
C GLU A 51 11.59 -17.22 0.36
N ASN A 52 12.59 -18.10 0.38
CA ASN A 52 13.40 -18.31 1.58
C ASN A 52 14.19 -17.04 1.94
N ARG A 53 14.81 -16.37 0.96
CA ARG A 53 15.50 -15.09 1.18
C ARG A 53 14.55 -14.00 1.69
N SER A 54 13.37 -13.88 1.10
CA SER A 54 12.37 -12.92 1.56
C SER A 54 11.87 -13.25 2.97
N TYR A 55 11.68 -14.53 3.30
CA TYR A 55 11.30 -14.98 4.64
C TYR A 55 12.37 -14.66 5.69
N GLU A 56 13.63 -15.00 5.43
CA GLU A 56 14.75 -14.70 6.33
C GLU A 56 14.82 -13.21 6.65
N ARG A 57 14.73 -12.37 5.61
CA ARG A 57 14.72 -10.91 5.76
C ARG A 57 13.50 -10.43 6.55
N LEU A 58 12.31 -10.95 6.24
CA LEU A 58 11.06 -10.58 6.91
C LEU A 58 11.13 -10.87 8.41
N ILE A 59 11.50 -12.09 8.80
CA ILE A 59 11.55 -12.48 10.22
C ILE A 59 12.62 -11.69 10.96
N ALA A 60 13.81 -11.51 10.37
CA ALA A 60 14.86 -10.70 10.97
C ALA A 60 14.41 -9.25 11.24
N TRP A 61 13.61 -8.68 10.35
CA TRP A 61 13.03 -7.35 10.55
C TRP A 61 11.92 -7.35 11.61
N LEU A 62 11.01 -8.33 11.57
CA LEU A 62 9.86 -8.43 12.47
C LEU A 62 10.24 -8.68 13.93
N GLU A 63 11.32 -9.43 14.16
CA GLU A 63 11.81 -9.79 15.50
C GLU A 63 12.92 -8.83 15.99
N ASN A 64 13.28 -7.82 15.21
CA ASN A 64 14.32 -6.88 15.60
C ASN A 64 13.91 -6.16 16.91
N PRO A 65 14.76 -6.15 17.96
CA PRO A 65 14.43 -5.55 19.25
C PRO A 65 14.09 -4.06 19.22
N VAL A 66 14.45 -3.34 18.15
CA VAL A 66 14.09 -1.92 17.96
C VAL A 66 12.66 -1.72 17.45
N ARG A 67 11.93 -2.79 17.12
CA ARG A 67 10.52 -2.71 16.71
C ARG A 67 9.62 -2.36 17.90
N PRO A 68 8.51 -1.64 17.68
CA PRO A 68 7.64 -1.17 18.74
C PRO A 68 6.94 -2.31 19.50
N HIS A 69 6.68 -3.44 18.83
CA HIS A 69 6.01 -4.58 19.45
C HIS A 69 6.97 -5.73 19.70
N LYS A 70 6.85 -6.35 20.88
CA LYS A 70 7.53 -7.62 21.19
C LYS A 70 6.91 -8.80 20.42
N ASP A 71 5.61 -8.72 20.12
CA ASP A 71 4.93 -9.71 19.28
C ASP A 71 5.15 -9.38 17.81
N TRP A 72 5.91 -10.23 17.11
CA TRP A 72 6.21 -10.09 15.70
C TRP A 72 4.95 -10.00 14.83
N LYS A 73 3.81 -10.58 15.26
CA LYS A 73 2.55 -10.51 14.52
C LYS A 73 1.99 -9.09 14.48
N LEU A 74 2.20 -8.30 15.53
CA LEU A 74 1.80 -6.90 15.55
C LEU A 74 2.71 -6.08 14.62
N ASN A 75 4.02 -6.31 14.65
CA ASN A 75 4.95 -5.68 13.70
C ASN A 75 4.60 -6.03 12.24
N LEU A 76 4.15 -7.26 11.98
CA LEU A 76 3.71 -7.68 10.64
C LEU A 76 2.46 -6.91 10.20
N LYS A 77 1.50 -6.71 11.10
CA LYS A 77 0.30 -5.91 10.81
C LYS A 77 0.63 -4.46 10.49
N ASP A 78 1.58 -3.87 11.21
CA ASP A 78 2.02 -2.50 10.89
C ASP A 78 2.73 -2.45 9.53
N LEU A 79 3.67 -3.36 9.27
CA LEU A 79 4.32 -3.46 7.97
C LEU A 79 3.33 -3.65 6.81
N ILE A 80 2.29 -4.46 7.01
CA ILE A 80 1.22 -4.65 6.02
C ILE A 80 0.47 -3.35 5.77
N LYS A 81 0.14 -2.58 6.82
CA LYS A 81 -0.49 -1.26 6.66
C LYS A 81 0.40 -0.30 5.89
N GLU A 82 1.70 -0.26 6.19
CA GLU A 82 2.69 0.58 5.51
C GLU A 82 2.82 0.20 4.03
N ARG A 83 2.97 -1.10 3.71
CA ARG A 83 3.02 -1.58 2.32
C ARG A 83 1.72 -1.30 1.58
N ALA A 84 0.57 -1.57 2.20
CA ALA A 84 -0.75 -1.36 1.58
C ALA A 84 -0.99 0.11 1.22
N TYR A 85 -0.63 1.03 2.12
CA TYR A 85 -0.71 2.46 1.84
C TYR A 85 0.27 2.86 0.76
N THR A 86 1.53 2.40 0.82
CA THR A 86 2.56 2.70 -0.17
C THR A 86 2.13 2.28 -1.58
N LEU A 87 1.60 1.06 -1.72
CA LEU A 87 1.07 0.54 -3.00
C LEU A 87 -0.08 1.42 -3.51
N THR A 88 -1.04 1.73 -2.63
CA THR A 88 -2.20 2.57 -2.99
C THR A 88 -1.77 3.97 -3.39
N ASN A 89 -0.85 4.59 -2.64
CA ASN A 89 -0.32 5.91 -2.89
C ASN A 89 0.39 5.98 -4.25
N ARG A 90 1.29 5.02 -4.53
CA ARG A 90 2.00 4.93 -5.80
C ARG A 90 1.05 4.80 -6.99
N LEU A 91 0.02 3.96 -6.87
CA LEU A 91 -0.98 3.80 -7.93
C LEU A 91 -1.85 5.04 -8.10
N VAL A 92 -2.25 5.72 -7.02
CA VAL A 92 -3.01 6.99 -7.13
C VAL A 92 -2.18 8.08 -7.80
N ILE A 93 -0.89 8.20 -7.45
CA ILE A 93 0.02 9.14 -8.12
C ILE A 93 0.13 8.77 -9.60
N LEU A 94 0.32 7.49 -9.94
CA LEU A 94 0.39 7.05 -11.34
C LEU A 94 -0.91 7.35 -12.10
N MET A 95 -2.09 7.16 -11.48
CA MET A 95 -3.38 7.55 -12.05
C MET A 95 -3.43 9.06 -12.36
N GLN A 96 -2.94 9.91 -11.46
CA GLN A 96 -2.88 11.37 -11.67
C GLN A 96 -1.89 11.74 -12.79
N LEU A 97 -0.68 11.17 -12.78
CA LEU A 97 0.35 11.42 -13.80
C LEU A 97 -0.17 11.10 -15.21
N GLU A 98 -0.82 9.94 -15.38
CA GLU A 98 -1.36 9.52 -16.66
C GLU A 98 -2.60 10.33 -17.09
N SER A 99 -3.48 10.65 -16.14
CA SER A 99 -4.72 11.38 -16.43
C SER A 99 -4.48 12.85 -16.77
N ARG A 100 -3.37 13.41 -16.27
CA ARG A 100 -2.91 14.78 -16.54
C ARG A 100 -1.96 14.87 -17.73
N GLY A 101 -1.62 13.73 -18.36
CA GLY A 101 -0.72 13.69 -19.51
C GLY A 101 0.76 13.94 -19.17
N LEU A 102 1.13 13.92 -17.88
CA LEU A 102 2.52 13.99 -17.44
C LEU A 102 3.29 12.71 -17.80
N ARG A 103 2.57 11.60 -17.87
CA ARG A 103 3.06 10.35 -18.45
C ARG A 103 2.31 10.03 -19.75
N LYS A 104 3.04 9.97 -20.87
CA LYS A 104 2.46 9.70 -22.20
C LYS A 104 1.92 8.28 -22.35
N VAL A 105 2.66 7.30 -21.82
CA VAL A 105 2.28 5.88 -21.87
C VAL A 105 1.35 5.58 -20.70
N LYS A 106 0.10 5.21 -21.00
CA LYS A 106 -0.94 4.96 -19.99
C LYS A 106 -0.99 3.48 -19.64
N LEU A 107 -0.53 3.13 -18.44
CA LEU A 107 -0.49 1.77 -17.95
C LEU A 107 -1.78 1.38 -17.23
N ILE A 108 -2.32 2.25 -16.37
CA ILE A 108 -3.45 1.88 -15.47
C ILE A 108 -4.68 2.78 -15.60
N SER A 109 -4.52 4.03 -16.03
CA SER A 109 -5.62 5.02 -16.13
C SER A 109 -6.66 4.70 -17.19
N GLN A 110 -6.40 3.74 -18.08
CA GLN A 110 -7.36 3.24 -19.08
C GLN A 110 -7.94 1.86 -18.72
N GLY A 111 -7.59 1.32 -17.56
CA GLY A 111 -7.92 -0.04 -17.15
C GLY A 111 -7.00 -1.08 -17.79
N ILE A 112 -7.14 -2.34 -17.37
CA ILE A 112 -6.25 -3.44 -17.78
C ILE A 112 -6.33 -3.69 -19.29
N GLU A 113 -7.54 -3.84 -19.84
CA GLU A 113 -7.72 -4.23 -21.24
C GLU A 113 -7.24 -3.19 -22.25
N LYS A 114 -7.31 -1.90 -21.89
CA LYS A 114 -6.84 -0.79 -22.73
C LYS A 114 -5.50 -0.25 -22.29
N SER A 115 -4.80 -0.96 -21.42
CA SER A 115 -3.46 -0.61 -20.97
C SER A 115 -2.50 -0.64 -22.16
N ALA A 116 -1.56 0.32 -22.21
CA ALA A 116 -0.49 0.30 -23.20
C ALA A 116 0.34 -1.00 -23.16
N PHE A 117 0.45 -1.64 -21.99
CA PHE A 117 1.10 -2.94 -21.87
C PHE A 117 0.30 -4.05 -22.57
N ARG A 118 -1.04 -4.00 -22.50
CA ARG A 118 -1.91 -5.02 -23.10
C ARG A 118 -1.88 -4.98 -24.62
N THR A 119 -1.66 -3.80 -25.21
CA THR A 119 -1.48 -3.65 -26.67
C THR A 119 -0.25 -4.40 -27.19
N GLU A 120 0.79 -4.54 -26.38
CA GLU A 120 2.07 -5.17 -26.76
C GLU A 120 2.23 -6.60 -26.20
N GLN A 121 1.15 -7.20 -25.70
CA GLN A 121 1.21 -8.46 -24.95
C GLN A 121 1.80 -9.65 -25.74
N GLU A 122 1.74 -9.61 -27.08
CA GLU A 122 2.30 -10.67 -27.93
C GLU A 122 3.81 -10.82 -27.79
N PHE A 123 4.51 -9.76 -27.36
CA PHE A 123 5.94 -9.79 -27.09
C PHE A 123 6.28 -10.30 -25.68
N PHE A 124 5.27 -10.47 -24.81
CA PHE A 124 5.44 -10.79 -23.39
C PHE A 124 4.62 -12.01 -22.95
N VAL A 125 4.45 -13.01 -23.83
CA VAL A 125 3.57 -14.17 -23.60
C VAL A 125 3.84 -14.89 -22.27
N ALA A 126 5.11 -15.12 -21.92
CA ALA A 126 5.46 -15.79 -20.66
C ALA A 126 5.06 -14.98 -19.42
N LEU A 127 5.10 -13.64 -19.53
CA LEU A 127 4.79 -12.74 -18.43
C LEU A 127 3.27 -12.62 -18.19
N VAL A 128 2.47 -12.62 -19.26
CA VAL A 128 1.01 -12.45 -19.17
C VAL A 128 0.26 -13.71 -18.73
N GLN A 129 0.93 -14.85 -18.66
CA GLN A 129 0.36 -16.11 -18.16
C GLN A 129 0.25 -16.18 -16.62
N GLY A 130 0.91 -15.26 -15.91
CA GLY A 130 0.80 -15.13 -14.46
C GLY A 130 -0.62 -14.72 -14.02
N ASP A 131 -0.91 -14.94 -12.74
CA ASP A 131 -2.18 -14.55 -12.11
C ASP A 131 -2.35 -13.02 -12.01
N ASP A 132 -1.25 -12.29 -12.07
CA ASP A 132 -1.16 -10.83 -12.16
C ASP A 132 -1.16 -10.31 -13.61
N GLN A 133 -1.23 -11.22 -14.59
CA GLN A 133 -1.13 -10.92 -16.02
C GLN A 133 0.11 -10.08 -16.39
N GLY A 134 1.18 -10.14 -15.60
CA GLY A 134 2.41 -9.38 -15.84
C GLY A 134 2.44 -7.95 -15.27
N PHE A 135 1.36 -7.48 -14.66
CA PHE A 135 1.29 -6.12 -14.15
C PHE A 135 2.26 -5.86 -12.99
N ALA A 136 2.58 -6.84 -12.15
CA ALA A 136 3.54 -6.63 -11.06
C ALA A 136 4.92 -6.30 -11.61
N PHE A 137 5.36 -7.03 -12.63
CA PHE A 137 6.65 -6.79 -13.28
C PHE A 137 6.71 -5.41 -13.96
N ILE A 138 5.71 -5.08 -14.78
CA ILE A 138 5.70 -3.81 -15.51
C ILE A 138 5.55 -2.62 -14.57
N LEU A 139 4.74 -2.74 -13.51
CA LEU A 139 4.65 -1.69 -12.49
C LEU A 139 5.98 -1.49 -11.77
N GLN A 140 6.75 -2.56 -11.49
CA GLN A 140 8.09 -2.42 -10.92
C GLN A 140 8.99 -1.58 -11.84
N GLN A 141 8.97 -1.81 -13.15
CA GLN A 141 9.75 -1.00 -14.09
C GLN A 141 9.31 0.46 -14.11
N VAL A 142 8.01 0.73 -13.96
CA VAL A 142 7.48 2.09 -13.83
C VAL A 142 7.93 2.74 -12.52
N TRP A 143 7.94 2.01 -11.40
CA TRP A 143 8.44 2.51 -10.12
C TRP A 143 9.93 2.85 -10.21
N ASP A 144 10.74 1.96 -10.78
CA ASP A 144 12.18 2.20 -10.95
C ASP A 144 12.45 3.45 -11.80
N GLN A 145 11.65 3.67 -12.87
CA GLN A 145 11.75 4.88 -13.67
C GLN A 145 11.34 6.15 -12.88
N LEU A 146 10.21 6.11 -12.18
CA LEU A 146 9.73 7.26 -11.39
C LEU A 146 10.63 7.58 -10.20
N ALA A 147 11.33 6.59 -9.64
CA ALA A 147 12.26 6.76 -8.55
C ALA A 147 13.48 7.62 -8.92
N LEU A 148 13.83 7.74 -10.21
CA LEU A 148 14.89 8.64 -10.67
C LEU A 148 14.59 10.11 -10.39
N GLU A 149 13.30 10.49 -10.45
CA GLU A 149 12.85 11.87 -10.22
C GLU A 149 12.25 12.07 -8.82
N LEU A 150 11.58 11.04 -8.29
CA LEU A 150 10.83 11.08 -7.04
C LEU A 150 11.19 9.88 -6.13
N PRO A 151 12.46 9.76 -5.69
CA PRO A 151 12.94 8.59 -4.95
C PRO A 151 12.17 8.38 -3.64
N ALA A 152 11.86 9.45 -2.89
CA ALA A 152 11.12 9.37 -1.64
C ALA A 152 9.77 8.63 -1.76
N LEU A 153 9.15 8.66 -2.94
CA LEU A 153 7.86 8.04 -3.21
C LEU A 153 8.01 6.65 -3.84
N PHE A 154 8.96 6.46 -4.74
CA PHE A 154 9.02 5.29 -5.64
C PHE A 154 10.21 4.37 -5.42
N GLU A 155 11.18 4.73 -4.58
CA GLU A 155 12.36 3.90 -4.32
C GLU A 155 11.98 2.50 -3.83
N TYR A 156 12.75 1.52 -4.28
CA TYR A 156 12.58 0.14 -3.91
C TYR A 156 12.80 -0.05 -2.41
N ASN A 157 11.84 -0.70 -1.74
CA ASN A 157 11.96 -1.02 -0.32
C ASN A 157 11.97 -2.54 -0.16
N GLU A 158 13.14 -3.09 0.19
CA GLU A 158 13.34 -4.54 0.30
C GLU A 158 12.47 -5.22 1.36
N ILE A 159 12.11 -4.50 2.43
CA ILE A 159 11.26 -5.01 3.50
C ILE A 159 9.80 -4.99 3.10
N HIS A 160 9.35 -3.93 2.43
CA HIS A 160 8.03 -3.92 1.83
C HIS A 160 7.94 -5.13 0.89
N GLU A 161 8.91 -5.33 0.00
CA GLU A 161 8.90 -6.42 -0.98
C GLU A 161 8.80 -7.84 -0.41
N CYS A 162 9.11 -8.02 0.88
CA CYS A 162 8.84 -9.27 1.59
C CYS A 162 7.35 -9.56 1.84
N VAL A 163 6.41 -8.62 1.71
CA VAL A 163 4.95 -8.83 1.95
C VAL A 163 4.17 -9.04 0.65
N PRO A 164 4.05 -10.27 0.10
CA PRO A 164 3.69 -10.46 -1.30
C PRO A 164 2.31 -9.88 -1.64
N ILE A 165 2.18 -9.32 -2.85
CA ILE A 165 0.92 -8.81 -3.39
C ILE A 165 0.33 -9.89 -4.30
N PRO A 166 -0.82 -10.50 -3.98
CA PRO A 166 -1.45 -11.46 -4.87
C PRO A 166 -1.83 -10.83 -6.21
N GLY A 167 -1.59 -11.53 -7.32
CA GLY A 167 -1.91 -11.03 -8.67
C GLY A 167 -3.37 -10.60 -8.83
N PRO A 168 -4.36 -11.42 -8.44
CA PRO A 168 -5.78 -11.06 -8.49
C PRO A 168 -6.13 -9.81 -7.65
N THR A 169 -5.40 -9.56 -6.57
CA THR A 169 -5.59 -8.37 -5.73
C THR A 169 -5.03 -7.13 -6.41
N LEU A 170 -3.87 -7.23 -7.06
CA LEU A 170 -3.29 -6.15 -7.86
C LEU A 170 -4.20 -5.76 -9.03
N LEU A 171 -4.67 -6.75 -9.80
CA LEU A 171 -5.57 -6.50 -10.94
C LEU A 171 -6.89 -5.85 -10.49
N TRP A 172 -7.47 -6.36 -9.40
CA TRP A 172 -8.65 -5.73 -8.82
C TRP A 172 -8.39 -4.29 -8.39
N LEU A 173 -7.25 -4.00 -7.76
CA LEU A 173 -6.90 -2.66 -7.31
C LEU A 173 -6.84 -1.68 -8.48
N ILE A 174 -6.21 -2.08 -9.59
CA ILE A 174 -6.15 -1.30 -10.83
C ILE A 174 -7.56 -1.01 -11.36
N GLN A 175 -8.42 -2.04 -11.44
CA GLN A 175 -9.80 -1.87 -11.89
C GLN A 175 -10.62 -0.97 -10.95
N LYS A 176 -10.39 -1.09 -9.64
CA LYS A 176 -11.09 -0.31 -8.62
C LYS A 176 -10.73 1.17 -8.70
N LEU A 177 -9.48 1.50 -8.99
CA LEU A 177 -9.05 2.88 -9.26
C LEU A 177 -9.51 3.39 -10.62
N ASN A 178 -9.78 2.51 -11.60
CA ASN A 178 -10.22 2.90 -12.93
C ASN A 178 -11.75 3.15 -13.05
N MET A 179 -12.51 3.08 -11.96
CA MET A 179 -13.97 3.29 -12.01
C MET A 179 -14.34 4.67 -12.59
N LYS A 180 -15.43 4.72 -13.37
CA LYS A 180 -15.85 5.92 -14.11
C LYS A 180 -16.16 7.11 -13.21
N ASP A 181 -16.68 6.85 -12.02
CA ASP A 181 -17.02 7.85 -11.00
C ASP A 181 -15.80 8.48 -10.33
N LEU A 182 -14.59 7.98 -10.58
CA LEU A 182 -13.34 8.53 -10.06
C LEU A 182 -12.57 9.38 -11.08
N GLN A 183 -13.03 9.46 -12.33
CA GLN A 183 -12.26 10.10 -13.41
C GLN A 183 -11.94 11.58 -13.14
N GLU A 184 -12.81 12.29 -12.42
CA GLU A 184 -12.55 13.67 -12.02
C GLU A 184 -11.47 13.77 -10.93
N ALA A 185 -11.36 12.78 -10.02
CA ALA A 185 -10.38 12.79 -8.94
C ALA A 185 -8.94 12.81 -9.46
N TRP A 186 -8.68 12.19 -10.61
CA TRP A 186 -7.32 12.11 -11.15
C TRP A 186 -6.81 13.44 -11.71
N LYS A 187 -7.71 14.41 -11.92
CA LYS A 187 -7.37 15.77 -12.37
C LYS A 187 -7.31 16.79 -11.23
N ASP A 188 -7.78 16.43 -10.04
CA ASP A 188 -7.84 17.31 -8.88
C ASP A 188 -6.56 17.19 -8.03
N ASP A 189 -5.98 18.33 -7.64
CA ASP A 189 -4.73 18.42 -6.86
C ASP A 189 -4.89 18.01 -5.39
N THR A 190 -6.11 18.07 -4.85
CA THR A 190 -6.42 17.72 -3.46
C THR A 190 -6.60 16.21 -3.24
N THR A 191 -6.62 15.40 -4.31
CA THR A 191 -6.87 13.95 -4.25
C THR A 191 -5.89 13.20 -3.35
N LEU A 192 -4.60 13.57 -3.34
CA LEU A 192 -3.62 12.95 -2.42
C LEU A 192 -3.91 13.30 -0.95
N GLY A 193 -4.35 14.52 -0.68
CA GLY A 193 -4.81 14.94 0.64
C GLY A 193 -6.01 14.12 1.11
N TRP A 194 -6.99 13.90 0.22
CA TRP A 194 -8.15 13.05 0.51
C TRP A 194 -7.76 11.58 0.71
N LEU A 195 -6.82 11.05 -0.09
CA LEU A 195 -6.30 9.70 0.08
C LEU A 195 -5.75 9.53 1.50
N TYR A 196 -4.88 10.43 1.94
CA TYR A 196 -4.32 10.39 3.28
C TYR A 196 -5.40 10.47 4.37
N GLN A 197 -6.36 11.38 4.23
CA GLN A 197 -7.46 11.50 5.20
C GLN A 197 -8.28 10.22 5.28
N TYR A 198 -8.76 9.70 4.15
CA TYR A 198 -9.63 8.52 4.12
C TYR A 198 -8.91 7.25 4.52
N TRP A 199 -7.63 7.12 4.23
CA TRP A 199 -6.83 5.99 4.70
C TRP A 199 -6.72 5.96 6.23
N ASN A 200 -6.61 7.13 6.87
CA ASN A 200 -6.44 7.25 8.32
C ASN A 200 -7.75 7.45 9.11
N ASP A 201 -8.91 7.54 8.44
CA ASP A 201 -10.24 7.70 9.06
C ASP A 201 -10.52 6.70 10.21
N PRO A 202 -10.22 5.38 10.12
CA PRO A 202 -10.50 4.42 11.18
C PRO A 202 -9.63 4.62 12.42
N ASP A 203 -8.35 4.94 12.24
CA ASP A 203 -7.42 5.14 13.35
C ASP A 203 -7.82 6.39 14.14
N ARG A 204 -8.25 7.46 13.45
CA ARG A 204 -8.83 8.65 14.09
C ARG A 204 -10.05 8.29 14.94
N LYS A 205 -11.02 7.55 14.37
CA LYS A 205 -12.22 7.12 15.11
C LYS A 205 -11.89 6.23 16.32
N ALA A 206 -10.88 5.38 16.21
CA ALA A 206 -10.45 4.52 17.32
C ALA A 206 -9.79 5.32 18.45
N VAL A 207 -8.98 6.33 18.12
CA VAL A 207 -8.41 7.26 19.11
C VAL A 207 -9.52 8.07 19.78
N ASP A 208 -10.45 8.63 19.01
CA ASP A 208 -11.59 9.42 19.53
C ASP A 208 -12.45 8.58 20.48
N ALA A 209 -12.73 7.32 20.14
CA ALA A 209 -13.48 6.41 21.02
C ALA A 209 -12.73 6.09 22.32
N LYS A 210 -11.40 5.91 22.28
CA LYS A 210 -10.57 5.73 23.48
C LYS A 210 -10.53 6.99 24.36
N LEU A 211 -10.43 8.18 23.76
CA LEU A 211 -10.45 9.44 24.51
C LEU A 211 -11.82 9.68 25.18
N ASN A 212 -12.92 9.41 24.49
CA ASN A 212 -14.27 9.54 25.05
C ASN A 212 -14.54 8.55 26.19
N THR A 213 -13.90 7.39 26.18
CA THR A 213 -14.00 6.39 27.28
C THR A 213 -13.05 6.67 28.44
N THR A 214 -11.94 7.36 28.20
CA THR A 214 -10.92 7.68 29.23
C THR A 214 -11.14 9.05 29.90
N SER A 215 -12.01 9.91 29.35
CA SER A 215 -12.32 11.25 29.88
C SER A 215 -13.08 11.28 31.21
N GLY A 216 -13.18 10.15 31.91
CA GLY A 216 -13.72 10.02 33.26
C GLY A 216 -12.66 10.07 34.37
N LYS A 217 -11.59 10.87 34.22
CA LYS A 217 -10.74 11.46 35.27
C LYS A 217 -9.44 11.99 34.64
N VAL A 218 -9.37 13.30 34.41
CA VAL A 218 -8.08 14.00 34.19
C VAL A 218 -7.88 14.93 35.38
N GLU A 219 -7.14 14.45 36.39
CA GLU A 219 -6.53 15.33 37.39
C GLU A 219 -5.29 15.96 36.75
N LYS A 220 -5.22 17.30 36.79
CA LYS A 220 -4.04 18.06 36.39
C LYS A 220 -2.89 17.77 37.36
N GLY A 221 -1.84 17.10 36.89
CA GLY A 221 -0.60 16.88 37.63
C GLY A 221 0.62 17.20 36.76
N GLU A 222 1.25 18.32 37.11
CA GLU A 222 2.62 18.83 36.90
C GLU A 222 3.53 18.31 35.76
N GLU A 223 4.13 19.30 35.10
CA GLU A 223 5.16 19.21 34.06
C GLU A 223 6.51 18.67 34.60
N GLY A 224 7.12 17.71 33.89
CA GLY A 224 8.46 17.17 34.12
C GLY A 224 8.96 16.37 32.90
N PRO A 225 10.28 16.22 32.68
CA PRO A 225 10.94 16.71 31.47
C PRO A 225 10.93 15.77 30.25
N VAL A 226 11.05 16.40 29.09
CA VAL A 226 11.17 15.81 27.75
C VAL A 226 12.48 15.03 27.62
N SER A 227 12.41 13.71 27.48
CA SER A 227 13.49 12.87 26.95
C SER A 227 13.16 12.44 25.52
N GLY A 228 13.83 13.06 24.54
CA GLY A 228 13.74 12.71 23.14
C GLY A 228 14.58 11.50 22.76
N CYS A 229 14.03 10.64 21.90
CA CYS A 229 14.65 9.75 20.89
C CYS A 229 13.55 8.78 20.45
N GLY A 230 13.13 8.58 19.20
CA GLY A 230 13.63 8.98 17.89
C GLY A 230 13.03 7.97 16.90
N SER A 231 11.83 8.22 16.39
CA SER A 231 11.23 7.49 15.25
C SER A 231 10.04 8.28 14.70
N LEU A 232 10.30 9.51 14.26
CA LEU A 232 9.40 10.32 13.47
C LEU A 232 10.18 10.72 12.23
N GLY A 233 10.07 9.89 11.20
CA GLY A 233 10.73 10.13 9.93
C GLY A 233 10.37 9.00 8.99
N LEU A 234 9.36 9.26 8.14
CA LEU A 234 9.05 8.64 6.83
C LEU A 234 7.56 8.69 6.45
N TRP A 235 6.79 9.64 6.99
CA TRP A 235 5.46 9.97 6.46
C TRP A 235 5.39 11.47 6.21
N GLY A 236 6.01 11.91 5.10
CA GLY A 236 6.04 13.30 4.71
C GLY A 236 6.86 13.52 3.44
N ILE A 237 6.20 13.29 2.30
CA ILE A 237 6.27 13.92 0.97
C ILE A 237 5.86 12.87 -0.06
#